data_AF-A0A7X9BUP5-F1
#
_entry.id   AF-A0A7X9BUP5-F1
#
_cell.length_a   1.000
_cell.length_b   1.000
_cell.length_c   1.000
_cell.angle_alpha   90.00
_cell.angle_beta   90.00
_cell.angle_gamma   90.00
#
_symmetry.space_group_name_H-M   'P 1'
#
loop_
_entity.id
_entity.type
_entity.pdbx_description
1 polymer ?
#
loop_
_entity_poly.entity_id
_entity_poly.type
_entity_poly.pdbx_seq_one_letter_code
_entity_poly.pdbx_strand_id
1 'polypeptide(L)'
;MVGLMGGTFDPIHYGHLLMCENIREEFNLNKIIFIPAKIPPHKTDRIIICPDARLKMVELAIADNPDFELSDIEIKRNGPSYTVDTIKEFRKFYSLEELFFIVGADSLVQFHTWKNFQQIFRLCTIIVAKRPDTEEGLLNDYIRKFSNEFGARILVSQHKAMDYSSTEIRERIKKDMSIRYRTPKSVEDYIYQRNLYRSDSGSK
;
A
#
# COMPACT_ATOMS: atom_id res chain seq x y z
N MET A 1 1.59 15.90 10.44
CA MET A 1 2.11 15.14 9.28
C MET A 1 1.46 13.76 9.24
N VAL A 2 0.95 13.36 8.08
CA VAL A 2 0.21 12.11 7.88
C VAL A 2 0.77 11.39 6.65
N GLY A 3 1.05 10.09 6.81
CA GLY A 3 1.40 9.21 5.70
C GLY A 3 0.17 8.50 5.14
N LEU A 4 0.00 8.52 3.83
CA LEU A 4 -1.02 7.75 3.13
C LEU A 4 -0.37 6.50 2.54
N MET A 5 -0.88 5.32 2.91
CA MET A 5 -0.45 4.04 2.36
C MET A 5 -1.58 3.43 1.52
N GLY A 6 -1.55 3.68 0.22
CA GLY A 6 -2.45 3.06 -0.75
C GLY A 6 -2.01 1.65 -1.12
N GLY A 7 -2.94 0.72 -1.26
CA GLY A 7 -2.58 -0.64 -1.63
C GLY A 7 -3.76 -1.54 -1.92
N THR A 8 -3.51 -2.64 -2.62
CA THR A 8 -4.53 -3.68 -2.78
C THR A 8 -4.75 -4.43 -1.48
N PHE A 9 -3.69 -4.66 -0.68
CA PHE A 9 -3.74 -5.43 0.58
C PHE A 9 -4.44 -6.78 0.42
N ASP A 10 -3.84 -7.66 -0.39
CA ASP A 10 -4.47 -8.90 -0.83
C ASP A 10 -3.61 -10.14 -0.53
N PRO A 11 -3.41 -10.51 0.74
CA PRO A 11 -3.84 -9.79 1.95
C PRO A 11 -2.78 -8.78 2.46
N ILE A 12 -3.14 -7.96 3.46
CA ILE A 12 -2.15 -7.22 4.27
C ILE A 12 -1.27 -8.21 5.04
N HIS A 13 -0.04 -7.79 5.37
CA HIS A 13 0.99 -8.65 5.96
C HIS A 13 2.05 -7.82 6.70
N TYR A 14 2.91 -8.49 7.48
CA TYR A 14 3.93 -7.81 8.29
C TYR A 14 4.89 -6.93 7.49
N GLY A 15 5.20 -7.30 6.24
CA GLY A 15 5.97 -6.41 5.36
C GLY A 15 5.35 -5.02 5.17
N HIS A 16 4.02 -4.89 5.11
CA HIS A 16 3.35 -3.59 5.05
C HIS A 16 3.43 -2.87 6.40
N LEU A 17 3.11 -3.57 7.49
CA LEU A 17 3.01 -2.99 8.84
C LEU A 17 4.37 -2.48 9.32
N LEU A 18 5.43 -3.30 9.21
CA LEU A 18 6.79 -2.93 9.61
C LEU A 18 7.31 -1.76 8.77
N MET A 19 7.04 -1.77 7.47
CA MET A 19 7.43 -0.66 6.59
C MET A 19 6.75 0.65 7.01
N CYS A 20 5.45 0.62 7.26
CA CYS A 20 4.70 1.80 7.69
C CYS A 20 5.11 2.30 9.07
N GLU A 21 5.38 1.40 10.02
CA GLU A 21 5.81 1.78 11.37
C GLU A 21 7.20 2.43 11.34
N ASN A 22 8.14 1.79 10.66
CA ASN A 22 9.48 2.34 10.46
C ASN A 22 9.46 3.72 9.78
N ILE A 23 8.64 3.88 8.74
CA ILE A 23 8.49 5.18 8.04
C ILE A 23 7.84 6.22 8.96
N ARG A 24 6.85 5.83 9.76
CA ARG A 24 6.20 6.71 10.73
C ARG A 24 7.24 7.28 11.70
N GLU A 25 8.08 6.41 12.27
CA GLU A 25 9.15 6.81 13.19
C GLU A 25 10.23 7.64 12.50
N GLU A 26 10.77 7.17 11.38
CA GLU A 26 11.87 7.82 10.64
C GLU A 26 11.53 9.26 10.23
N PHE A 27 10.30 9.48 9.77
CA PHE A 27 9.85 10.79 9.28
C PHE A 27 8.96 11.53 10.28
N ASN A 28 8.87 11.06 11.54
CA ASN A 28 8.07 11.65 12.63
C ASN A 28 6.61 11.93 12.22
N LEU A 29 6.01 11.02 11.46
CA LEU A 29 4.60 11.15 11.06
C LEU A 29 3.70 10.90 12.27
N ASN A 30 2.64 11.69 12.41
CA ASN A 30 1.71 11.51 13.51
C ASN A 30 0.87 10.24 13.37
N LYS A 31 0.61 9.84 12.12
CA LYS A 31 -0.14 8.62 11.81
C LYS A 31 0.06 8.17 10.36
N ILE A 32 -0.26 6.90 10.12
CA ILE A 32 -0.38 6.31 8.78
C ILE A 32 -1.83 5.94 8.51
N ILE A 33 -2.37 6.39 7.38
CA ILE A 33 -3.71 6.04 6.91
C ILE A 33 -3.59 4.99 5.81
N PHE A 34 -4.08 3.78 6.07
CA PHE A 34 -4.18 2.70 5.11
C PHE A 34 -5.42 2.87 4.24
N ILE A 35 -5.24 2.80 2.92
CA ILE A 35 -6.31 3.04 1.94
C ILE A 35 -6.42 1.83 1.00
N PRO A 36 -7.29 0.86 1.31
CA PRO A 36 -7.50 -0.30 0.45
C PRO A 36 -8.16 0.08 -0.88
N ALA A 37 -7.52 -0.31 -1.97
CA ALA A 37 -8.03 -0.02 -3.31
C ALA A 37 -9.28 -0.85 -3.62
N LYS A 38 -10.35 -0.22 -4.12
CA LYS A 38 -11.56 -0.93 -4.57
C LYS A 38 -11.28 -1.71 -5.85
N ILE A 39 -10.89 -0.98 -6.90
CA ILE A 39 -10.58 -1.52 -8.23
C ILE A 39 -9.19 -1.00 -8.62
N PRO A 40 -8.12 -1.76 -8.32
CA PRO A 40 -6.76 -1.33 -8.66
C PRO A 40 -6.54 -1.37 -10.18
N PRO A 41 -6.27 -0.23 -10.84
CA PRO A 41 -6.24 -0.15 -12.31
C PRO A 41 -5.08 -0.94 -12.95
N HIS A 42 -4.02 -1.23 -12.18
CA HIS A 42 -2.81 -1.91 -12.68
C HIS A 42 -2.80 -3.43 -12.43
N LYS A 43 -3.86 -4.01 -11.85
CA LYS A 43 -3.93 -5.45 -11.52
C LYS A 43 -5.17 -6.08 -12.15
N THR A 44 -5.15 -6.23 -13.48
CA THR A 44 -6.23 -6.81 -14.28
C THR A 44 -5.99 -8.27 -14.65
N ASP A 45 -4.80 -8.79 -14.37
CA ASP A 45 -4.29 -10.11 -14.77
C ASP A 45 -4.68 -11.24 -13.81
N ARG A 46 -5.38 -10.93 -12.70
CA ARG A 46 -5.74 -11.91 -11.67
C ARG A 46 -7.04 -11.60 -10.95
N ILE A 47 -7.62 -12.63 -10.35
CA ILE A 47 -8.73 -12.49 -9.41
C ILE A 47 -8.21 -11.87 -8.11
N ILE A 48 -8.84 -10.79 -7.68
CA ILE A 48 -8.57 -10.09 -6.42
C ILE A 48 -9.76 -10.35 -5.50
N ILE A 49 -9.49 -10.64 -4.22
CA ILE A 49 -10.54 -10.83 -3.23
C ILE A 49 -11.41 -9.57 -3.12
N CYS A 50 -12.70 -9.76 -2.81
CA CYS A 50 -13.65 -8.68 -2.73
C CYS A 50 -13.13 -7.52 -1.84
N PRO A 51 -13.40 -6.25 -2.22
CA PRO A 51 -12.83 -5.12 -1.51
C PRO A 51 -13.18 -5.08 -0.02
N ASP A 52 -14.38 -5.49 0.36
CA ASP A 52 -14.84 -5.50 1.75
C ASP A 52 -14.05 -6.48 2.62
N ALA A 53 -13.70 -7.66 2.10
CA ALA A 53 -12.86 -8.60 2.83
C ALA A 53 -11.44 -8.06 3.02
N ARG A 54 -10.89 -7.35 2.02
CA ARG A 54 -9.58 -6.70 2.14
C ARG A 54 -9.61 -5.53 3.11
N LEU A 55 -10.66 -4.72 3.08
CA LEU A 55 -10.91 -3.66 4.06
C LEU A 55 -10.93 -4.24 5.49
N LYS A 56 -11.67 -5.34 5.70
CA LYS A 56 -11.73 -6.02 6.99
C LYS A 56 -10.38 -6.57 7.45
N MET A 57 -9.60 -7.15 6.53
CA MET A 57 -8.25 -7.62 6.86
C MET A 57 -7.33 -6.48 7.27
N VAL A 58 -7.42 -5.31 6.63
CA VAL A 58 -6.63 -4.14 7.06
C VAL A 58 -7.09 -3.65 8.43
N GLU A 59 -8.40 -3.52 8.67
CA GLU A 59 -8.95 -3.15 9.99
C GLU A 59 -8.41 -4.07 11.10
N LEU A 60 -8.45 -5.39 10.90
CA LEU A 60 -7.95 -6.38 11.85
C LEU A 60 -6.44 -6.33 12.05
N ALA A 61 -5.68 -5.91 11.03
CA ALA A 61 -4.23 -5.89 11.06
C ALA A 61 -3.65 -4.70 11.82
N ILE A 62 -4.41 -3.61 11.93
CA ILE A 62 -3.95 -2.36 12.53
C ILE A 62 -4.65 -2.02 13.84
N ALA A 63 -5.59 -2.86 14.29
CA ALA A 63 -6.46 -2.57 15.43
C ALA A 63 -5.73 -2.33 16.77
N ASP A 64 -4.50 -2.84 16.91
CA ASP A 64 -3.66 -2.69 18.09
C ASP A 64 -2.59 -1.58 17.96
N ASN A 65 -2.52 -0.88 16.82
CA ASN A 65 -1.61 0.24 16.62
C ASN A 65 -2.38 1.57 16.62
N PRO A 66 -2.24 2.41 17.66
CA PRO A 66 -2.98 3.68 17.79
C PRO A 66 -2.59 4.72 16.74
N ASP A 67 -1.43 4.57 16.09
CA ASP A 67 -0.94 5.51 15.09
C ASP A 67 -1.32 5.09 13.66
N PHE A 68 -2.03 3.97 13.51
CA PHE A 68 -2.54 3.50 12.22
C PHE A 68 -4.05 3.68 12.13
N GLU A 69 -4.49 4.26 11.03
CA GLU A 69 -5.91 4.46 10.72
C GLU A 69 -6.28 3.79 9.40
N LEU A 70 -7.55 3.43 9.29
CA LEU A 70 -8.13 2.89 8.07
C LEU A 70 -9.02 3.94 7.39
N SER A 71 -8.89 4.05 6.07
CA SER A 71 -9.81 4.85 5.25
C SER A 71 -10.46 3.98 4.17
N ASP A 72 -11.79 3.99 4.14
CA ASP A 72 -12.62 3.32 3.14
C ASP A 72 -12.97 4.23 1.95
N ILE A 73 -12.28 5.37 1.80
CA ILE A 73 -12.61 6.40 0.81
C ILE A 73 -12.65 5.84 -0.63
N GLU A 74 -11.74 4.93 -0.95
CA GLU A 74 -11.71 4.30 -2.27
C GLU A 74 -12.79 3.23 -2.44
N ILE A 75 -13.17 2.54 -1.36
CA ILE A 75 -14.25 1.53 -1.36
C ILE A 75 -15.60 2.19 -1.64
N LYS A 76 -15.83 3.36 -1.04
CA LYS A 76 -17.04 4.17 -1.24
C LYS A 76 -17.09 4.88 -2.59
N ARG A 77 -15.94 5.11 -3.24
CA ARG A 77 -15.88 5.78 -4.54
C ARG A 77 -16.33 4.85 -5.67
N ASN A 78 -16.96 5.43 -6.70
CA ASN A 78 -17.30 4.73 -7.93
C ASN A 78 -16.11 4.72 -8.90
N GLY A 79 -15.98 3.64 -9.66
CA GLY A 79 -14.93 3.48 -10.67
C GLY A 79 -13.56 3.07 -10.10
N PRO A 80 -12.50 3.16 -10.93
CA PRO A 80 -11.15 2.73 -10.54
C PRO A 80 -10.53 3.55 -9.40
N SER A 81 -9.70 2.87 -8.62
CA SER A 81 -8.89 3.45 -7.55
C SER A 81 -7.66 4.16 -8.10
N TYR A 82 -7.82 5.43 -8.48
CA TYR A 82 -6.69 6.27 -8.90
C TYR A 82 -6.10 7.07 -7.74
N THR A 83 -4.81 6.92 -7.53
CA THR A 83 -4.05 7.60 -6.47
C THR A 83 -4.22 9.12 -6.51
N VAL A 84 -4.16 9.73 -7.69
CA VAL A 84 -4.34 11.18 -7.85
C VAL A 84 -5.68 11.67 -7.31
N ASP A 85 -6.74 10.89 -7.53
CA ASP A 85 -8.09 11.24 -7.10
C ASP A 85 -8.21 11.07 -5.58
N THR A 86 -7.54 10.06 -5.01
CA THR A 86 -7.48 9.83 -3.56
C THR A 86 -6.73 10.93 -2.82
N ILE A 87 -5.54 11.30 -3.29
CA ILE A 87 -4.74 12.34 -2.65
C ILE A 87 -5.46 13.70 -2.72
N LYS A 88 -6.19 14.00 -3.81
CA LYS A 88 -7.02 15.21 -3.90
C LYS A 88 -8.08 15.28 -2.82
N GLU A 89 -8.71 14.16 -2.47
CA GLU A 89 -9.69 14.12 -1.38
C GLU A 89 -9.02 14.40 -0.02
N PHE A 90 -7.86 13.80 0.26
CA PHE A 90 -7.12 14.07 1.48
C PHE A 90 -6.58 15.52 1.55
N ARG A 91 -6.27 16.14 0.41
CA ARG A 91 -5.83 17.55 0.36
C ARG A 91 -6.92 18.55 0.74
N LYS A 92 -8.18 18.13 0.85
CA LYS A 92 -9.26 18.95 1.43
C LYS A 92 -9.11 19.10 2.95
N PHE A 93 -8.39 18.19 3.60
CA PHE A 93 -8.26 18.11 5.06
C PHE A 93 -6.84 18.41 5.55
N TYR A 94 -5.82 18.17 4.72
CA TYR A 94 -4.40 18.33 5.09
C TYR A 94 -3.69 19.27 4.14
N SER A 95 -2.72 20.07 4.63
CA SER A 95 -1.85 20.90 3.79
C SER A 95 -0.86 20.08 2.95
N LEU A 96 -0.13 20.71 2.03
CA LEU A 96 0.85 20.01 1.17
C LEU A 96 2.07 19.55 1.97
N GLU A 97 2.44 20.33 2.98
CA GLU A 97 3.56 20.13 3.89
C GLU A 97 3.29 19.00 4.89
N GLU A 98 2.01 18.69 5.12
CA GLU A 98 1.58 17.67 6.06
C GLU A 98 1.29 16.32 5.42
N LEU A 99 1.16 16.26 4.08
CA LEU A 99 0.69 15.06 3.39
C LEU A 99 1.81 14.33 2.67
N PHE A 100 1.99 13.07 3.05
CA PHE A 100 2.99 12.17 2.49
C PHE A 100 2.30 10.97 1.84
N PHE A 101 2.76 10.53 0.67
CA PHE A 101 2.29 9.30 0.04
C PHE A 101 3.42 8.28 0.03
N ILE A 102 3.16 7.12 0.64
CA ILE A 102 4.14 6.06 0.83
C ILE A 102 4.01 5.05 -0.32
N VAL A 103 5.14 4.75 -0.97
CA VAL A 103 5.23 3.77 -2.05
C VAL A 103 6.46 2.88 -1.88
N GLY A 104 6.40 1.67 -2.43
CA GLY A 104 7.59 0.85 -2.64
C GLY A 104 8.44 1.37 -3.80
N ALA A 105 9.73 1.05 -3.79
CA ALA A 105 10.67 1.37 -4.86
C ALA A 105 10.22 0.82 -6.23
N ASP A 106 9.67 -0.39 -6.26
CA ASP A 106 9.07 -1.04 -7.43
C ASP A 106 7.97 -0.19 -8.06
N SER A 107 7.11 0.39 -7.20
CA SER A 107 6.00 1.24 -7.61
C SER A 107 6.48 2.61 -8.08
N LEU A 108 7.58 3.14 -7.52
CA LEU A 108 8.16 4.41 -7.97
C LEU A 108 8.72 4.30 -9.40
N VAL A 109 9.40 3.21 -9.73
CA VAL A 109 9.93 2.98 -11.09
C VAL A 109 8.81 2.98 -12.14
N GLN A 110 7.63 2.48 -11.78
CA GLN A 110 6.45 2.46 -12.65
C GLN A 110 5.54 3.69 -12.50
N PHE A 111 5.89 4.66 -11.64
CA PHE A 111 4.99 5.75 -11.25
C PHE A 111 4.55 6.64 -12.42
N HIS A 112 5.38 6.75 -13.46
CA HIS A 112 5.09 7.49 -14.69
C HIS A 112 3.92 6.88 -15.50
N THR A 113 3.54 5.63 -15.23
CA THR A 113 2.37 4.97 -15.87
C THR A 113 1.06 5.26 -15.14
N TRP A 114 1.11 5.88 -13.96
CA TRP A 114 -0.07 6.15 -13.16
C TRP A 114 -0.84 7.33 -13.74
N LYS A 115 -2.18 7.27 -13.64
CA LYS A 115 -3.06 8.34 -14.12
C LYS A 115 -2.67 9.67 -13.48
N ASN A 116 -2.34 10.65 -14.34
CA ASN A 116 -1.97 12.01 -13.94
C ASN A 116 -0.86 12.06 -12.88
N PHE A 117 0.17 11.20 -12.98
CA PHE A 117 1.23 11.11 -11.98
C PHE A 117 1.91 12.46 -11.66
N GLN A 118 2.03 13.36 -12.65
CA GLN A 118 2.60 14.69 -12.45
C GLN A 118 1.78 15.55 -11.46
N GLN A 119 0.47 15.33 -11.39
CA GLN A 119 -0.37 16.01 -10.40
C GLN A 119 -0.08 15.51 -8.99
N ILE A 120 0.25 14.23 -8.82
CA ILE A 120 0.53 13.64 -7.52
C ILE A 120 1.71 14.35 -6.84
N PHE A 121 2.77 14.66 -7.59
CA PHE A 121 3.94 15.39 -7.09
C PHE A 121 3.62 16.81 -6.60
N ARG A 122 2.53 17.42 -7.07
CA ARG A 122 2.05 18.74 -6.59
C ARG A 122 1.10 18.64 -5.41
N LEU A 123 0.64 17.44 -5.07
CA LEU A 123 -0.37 17.21 -4.06
C LEU A 123 0.21 16.64 -2.76
N CYS A 124 1.41 16.06 -2.77
CA CYS A 124 2.02 15.48 -1.58
C CYS A 124 3.55 15.33 -1.75
N THR A 125 4.24 15.05 -0.64
CA THR A 125 5.62 14.52 -0.66
C THR A 125 5.57 12.99 -0.82
N ILE A 126 6.45 12.42 -1.63
CA ILE A 126 6.55 10.96 -1.76
C ILE A 126 7.58 10.42 -0.78
N ILE A 127 7.22 9.37 -0.04
CA ILE A 127 8.18 8.56 0.73
C ILE A 127 8.32 7.21 0.05
N VAL A 128 9.56 6.84 -0.26
CA VAL A 128 9.89 5.60 -0.96
C VAL A 128 10.51 4.60 0.01
N ALA A 129 9.88 3.45 0.16
CA ALA A 129 10.44 2.30 0.84
C ALA A 129 11.31 1.49 -0.12
N LYS A 130 12.59 1.30 0.23
CA LYS A 130 13.51 0.45 -0.55
C LYS A 130 12.98 -0.99 -0.59
N ARG A 131 13.16 -1.67 -1.72
CA ARG A 131 12.81 -3.09 -1.88
C ARG A 131 14.00 -3.88 -2.42
N PRO A 132 14.18 -5.16 -2.04
CA PRO A 132 15.33 -5.96 -2.47
C PRO A 132 15.33 -6.24 -3.99
N ASP A 133 14.16 -6.20 -4.62
CA ASP A 133 13.93 -6.50 -6.03
C ASP A 133 14.11 -5.28 -6.95
N THR A 134 14.35 -4.10 -6.40
CA THR A 134 14.55 -2.87 -7.17
C THR A 134 16.02 -2.45 -7.11
N GLU A 135 16.66 -2.41 -8.27
CA GLU A 135 18.06 -1.95 -8.38
C GLU A 135 18.21 -0.49 -7.92
N GLU A 136 19.21 -0.23 -7.08
CA GLU A 136 19.43 1.11 -6.51
C GLU A 136 19.78 2.17 -7.56
N GLY A 137 20.55 1.81 -8.59
CA GLY A 137 20.86 2.70 -9.70
C GLY A 137 19.60 3.16 -10.44
N LEU A 138 18.76 2.21 -10.83
CA LEU A 138 17.48 2.46 -11.49
C LEU A 138 16.56 3.35 -10.63
N LEU A 139 16.47 3.06 -9.34
CA LEU A 139 15.67 3.86 -8.42
C LEU A 139 16.16 5.32 -8.38
N ASN A 140 17.47 5.52 -8.24
CA ASN A 140 18.09 6.84 -8.18
C ASN A 140 17.88 7.65 -9.48
N ASP A 141 17.88 6.98 -10.63
CA ASP A 141 17.59 7.61 -11.92
C ASP A 141 16.16 8.13 -11.99
N TYR A 142 15.17 7.33 -11.55
CA TYR A 142 13.78 7.77 -11.50
C TYR A 142 13.56 8.89 -10.48
N ILE A 143 14.21 8.84 -9.31
CA ILE A 143 14.15 9.93 -8.32
C ILE A 143 14.69 11.22 -8.95
N ARG A 144 15.88 11.16 -9.56
CA ARG A 144 16.51 12.33 -10.21
C ARG A 144 15.63 12.87 -11.32
N LYS A 145 15.09 11.99 -12.17
CA LYS A 145 14.16 12.35 -13.24
C LYS A 145 12.95 13.08 -12.69
N PHE A 146 12.26 12.50 -11.70
CA PHE A 146 11.04 13.09 -11.16
C PHE A 146 11.27 14.41 -10.42
N SER A 147 12.36 14.51 -9.67
CA SER A 147 12.75 15.76 -9.01
C SER A 147 13.09 16.87 -10.01
N ASN A 148 13.87 16.57 -11.05
CA ASN A 148 14.34 17.57 -12.01
C ASN A 148 13.27 18.01 -13.01
N GLU A 149 12.51 17.06 -13.57
CA GLU A 149 11.53 17.35 -14.63
C GLU A 149 10.18 17.80 -14.07
N PHE A 150 9.80 17.34 -12.88
CA PHE A 150 8.46 17.56 -12.33
C PHE A 150 8.44 18.24 -10.96
N GLY A 151 9.59 18.58 -10.40
CA GLY A 151 9.69 19.22 -9.07
C GLY A 151 9.21 18.32 -7.93
N ALA A 152 9.29 17.00 -8.11
CA ALA A 152 8.83 16.04 -7.10
C ALA A 152 9.67 16.14 -5.83
N ARG A 153 9.01 16.25 -4.67
CA ARG A 153 9.65 16.06 -3.37
C ARG A 153 9.60 14.59 -3.01
N ILE A 154 10.75 13.92 -3.07
CA ILE A 154 10.87 12.49 -2.82
C ILE A 154 11.88 12.26 -1.70
N LEU A 155 11.43 11.53 -0.67
CA LEU A 155 12.24 11.07 0.45
C LEU A 155 12.42 9.56 0.33
N VAL A 156 13.60 9.05 0.67
CA VAL A 156 13.89 7.60 0.62
C VAL A 156 14.14 7.11 2.04
N SER A 157 13.33 6.14 2.46
CA SER A 157 13.51 5.47 3.76
C SER A 157 14.79 4.66 3.77
N GLN A 158 15.52 4.70 4.88
CA GLN A 158 16.75 3.92 5.07
C GLN A 158 16.49 2.50 5.59
N HIS A 159 15.25 2.19 5.96
CA HIS A 159 14.91 0.85 6.45
C HIS A 159 14.99 -0.18 5.33
N LYS A 160 15.52 -1.36 5.68
CA LYS A 160 15.51 -2.52 4.78
C LYS A 160 14.10 -3.10 4.74
N ALA A 161 13.56 -3.26 3.53
CA ALA A 161 12.31 -4.00 3.38
C ALA A 161 12.50 -5.46 3.78
N MET A 162 11.51 -5.96 4.51
CA MET A 162 11.36 -7.38 4.77
C MET A 162 10.79 -8.07 3.53
N ASP A 163 11.30 -9.26 3.24
CA ASP A 163 10.83 -10.09 2.12
C ASP A 163 9.52 -10.81 2.50
N TYR A 164 8.46 -10.02 2.62
CA TYR A 164 7.09 -10.52 2.72
C TYR A 164 6.29 -10.05 1.51
N SER A 165 5.65 -11.02 0.86
CA SER A 165 4.83 -10.79 -0.33
C SER A 165 3.44 -11.37 -0.13
N SER A 166 2.41 -10.58 -0.47
CA SER A 166 1.04 -11.10 -0.47
C SER A 166 0.88 -12.23 -1.49
N THR A 167 1.69 -12.26 -2.57
CA THR A 167 1.70 -13.36 -3.54
C THR A 167 2.15 -14.66 -2.90
N GLU A 168 3.23 -14.64 -2.13
CA GLU A 168 3.72 -15.82 -1.42
C GLU A 168 2.66 -16.34 -0.41
N ILE A 169 1.98 -15.45 0.31
CA ILE A 169 0.89 -15.82 1.23
C ILE A 169 -0.23 -16.55 0.48
N ARG A 170 -0.70 -16.00 -0.66
CA ARG A 170 -1.75 -16.63 -1.47
C ARG A 170 -1.31 -17.99 -2.02
N GLU A 171 -0.07 -18.11 -2.49
CA GLU A 171 0.47 -19.38 -3.00
C GLU A 171 0.57 -20.45 -1.92
N ARG A 172 0.96 -20.08 -0.70
CA ARG A 172 1.02 -21.01 0.43
C ARG A 172 -0.35 -21.53 0.79
N ILE A 173 -1.36 -20.67 0.86
CA ILE A 173 -2.75 -21.09 1.14
C ILE A 173 -3.24 -22.09 0.09
N LYS A 174 -2.96 -21.85 -1.20
CA LYS A 174 -3.29 -22.78 -2.28
C LYS A 174 -2.60 -24.15 -2.15
N LYS A 175 -1.42 -24.18 -1.55
CA LYS A 175 -0.63 -25.39 -1.27
C LYS A 175 -0.91 -25.98 0.12
N ASP A 176 -1.94 -25.49 0.81
CA ASP A 176 -2.29 -25.84 2.20
C ASP A 176 -1.11 -25.72 3.19
N MET A 177 -0.22 -24.75 2.92
CA MET A 177 0.92 -24.43 3.77
C MET A 177 0.54 -23.34 4.77
N SER A 178 1.09 -23.43 5.98
CA SER A 178 0.87 -22.44 7.04
C SER A 178 1.28 -21.03 6.62
N ILE A 179 0.47 -20.02 6.94
CA ILE A 179 0.81 -18.60 6.78
C ILE A 179 1.13 -17.90 8.11
N ARG A 180 1.31 -18.67 9.18
CA ARG A 180 1.68 -18.16 10.50
C ARG A 180 2.94 -17.29 10.41
N TYR A 181 2.94 -16.18 11.15
CA TYR A 181 4.01 -15.17 11.19
C TYR A 181 4.29 -14.44 9.87
N ARG A 182 3.37 -14.49 8.91
CA ARG A 182 3.41 -13.65 7.70
C ARG A 182 2.44 -12.49 7.76
N THR A 183 1.39 -12.61 8.57
CA THR A 183 0.39 -11.58 8.82
C THR A 183 -0.10 -11.69 10.27
N PRO A 184 -0.72 -10.65 10.86
CA PRO A 184 -1.29 -10.75 12.20
C PRO A 184 -2.25 -11.94 12.34
N LYS A 185 -2.28 -12.54 13.53
CA LYS A 185 -3.09 -13.72 13.83
C LYS A 185 -4.59 -13.48 13.54
N SER A 186 -5.08 -12.27 13.81
CA SER A 186 -6.44 -11.84 13.49
C SER A 186 -6.77 -11.93 11.99
N VAL A 187 -5.81 -11.57 11.13
CA VAL A 187 -5.93 -11.66 9.67
C VAL A 187 -5.83 -13.10 9.20
N GLU A 188 -4.88 -13.88 9.74
CA GLU A 188 -4.75 -15.31 9.49
C GLU A 188 -6.05 -16.05 9.80
N ASP A 189 -6.64 -15.80 10.97
CA ASP A 189 -7.91 -16.39 11.39
C ASP A 189 -9.06 -15.99 10.48
N TYR A 190 -9.14 -14.72 10.11
CA TYR A 190 -10.16 -14.23 9.19
C TYR A 190 -10.06 -14.93 7.82
N ILE A 191 -8.85 -15.06 7.27
CA ILE A 191 -8.58 -15.75 6.01
C ILE A 191 -9.07 -17.20 6.08
N TYR A 192 -8.72 -17.93 7.14
CA TYR A 192 -9.10 -19.33 7.29
C TYR A 192 -10.61 -19.52 7.53
N GLN A 193 -11.21 -18.69 8.40
CA GLN A 193 -12.67 -18.74 8.68
C GLN A 193 -13.50 -18.44 7.44
N ARG A 194 -13.03 -17.56 6.56
CA ARG A 194 -13.70 -17.17 5.32
C ARG A 194 -13.27 -17.99 4.10
N ASN A 195 -12.38 -18.99 4.28
CA ASN A 195 -11.80 -19.79 3.21
C ASN A 195 -11.21 -18.96 2.04
N LEU A 196 -10.66 -17.77 2.34
CA LEU A 196 -10.10 -16.91 1.31
C LEU A 196 -8.85 -17.55 0.69
N TYR A 197 -8.61 -17.29 -0.60
CA TYR A 197 -7.43 -17.73 -1.36
C TYR A 197 -7.28 -19.23 -1.61
N ARG A 198 -8.22 -20.07 -1.14
CA ARG A 198 -8.30 -21.48 -1.52
C ARG A 198 -8.86 -21.58 -2.94
N SER A 199 -8.25 -22.44 -3.76
CA SER A 199 -8.73 -22.70 -5.12
C SER A 199 -10.15 -23.28 -5.02
N ASP A 200 -11.10 -22.59 -5.67
CA ASP A 200 -12.54 -22.85 -5.74
C ASP A 200 -13.37 -22.67 -4.45
N SER A 201 -13.55 -21.41 -4.08
CA SER A 201 -14.91 -20.91 -3.86
C SER A 201 -15.25 -19.90 -4.96
N GLY A 202 -15.31 -20.40 -6.19
CA GLY A 202 -16.26 -19.88 -7.17
C GLY A 202 -17.66 -20.18 -6.65
N SER A 203 -18.17 -19.34 -5.76
CA SER A 203 -19.54 -19.40 -5.29
C SER A 203 -20.11 -17.99 -5.36
N LYS A 204 -20.94 -17.84 -6.40
CA LYS A 204 -22.14 -16.98 -6.53
C LYS A 204 -22.41 -16.02 -5.37
#